data_AF-A0A0B8Q9H6-F1
#
_entry.id   AF-A0A0B8Q9H6-F1
#
_cell.length_a   1.000
_cell.length_b   1.000
_cell.length_c   1.000
_cell.angle_alpha   90.00
_cell.angle_beta   90.00
_cell.angle_gamma   90.00
#
_symmetry.space_group_name_H-M   'P 1'
#
loop_
_entity.id
_entity.type
_entity.pdbx_description
1 polymer ?
#
loop_
_entity_poly.entity_id
_entity_poly.type
_entity_poly.pdbx_seq_one_letter_code
_entity_poly.pdbx_strand_id
1 'polypeptide(L)'
;MGGYLGEEILVPLVNRFMNDHPGVSINLDFSSHRVDLIADEFDVAFRMGELQDAGFIARKLFDIQMATLASPKYLENHPEITHPRQLSEHRCLIGSVNRWSFIEDATGERFETVVNGNLQCKNGRALINGALHGNGIVRVPTLYCEEALEQRKLVTVFDDWHIPSVPFSMIYHRDKYRTARLSAFIDFVKNNL
;
A
#
# COMPACT_ATOMS: atom_id res chain seq x y z
N MET A 1 -9.25 -2.44 1.56
CA MET A 1 -8.02 -2.23 0.76
C MET A 1 -8.39 -2.41 -0.71
N GLY A 2 -8.92 -1.38 -1.36
CA GLY A 2 -9.22 -1.42 -2.80
C GLY A 2 -8.02 -1.03 -3.65
N GLY A 3 -8.04 -1.39 -4.94
CA GLY A 3 -6.93 -1.18 -5.87
C GLY A 3 -6.09 -2.44 -6.11
N TYR A 4 -4.89 -2.26 -6.65
CA TYR A 4 -4.05 -3.35 -7.19
C TYR A 4 -3.81 -4.51 -6.22
N LEU A 5 -3.57 -4.24 -4.93
CA LEU A 5 -3.36 -5.33 -3.95
C LEU A 5 -4.60 -6.22 -3.82
N GLY A 6 -5.79 -5.62 -3.79
CA GLY A 6 -7.04 -6.37 -3.72
C GLY A 6 -7.33 -7.09 -5.02
N GLU A 7 -7.26 -6.37 -6.14
CA GLU A 7 -7.71 -6.83 -7.45
C GLU A 7 -6.72 -7.79 -8.13
N GLU A 8 -5.41 -7.53 -8.03
CA GLU A 8 -4.38 -8.27 -8.77
C GLU A 8 -3.63 -9.29 -7.90
N ILE A 9 -3.65 -9.15 -6.57
CA ILE A 9 -2.97 -10.10 -5.66
C ILE A 9 -3.99 -10.97 -4.93
N LEU A 10 -4.97 -10.37 -4.24
CA LEU A 10 -5.90 -11.14 -3.41
C LEU A 10 -6.97 -11.87 -4.22
N VAL A 11 -7.56 -11.26 -5.26
CA VAL A 11 -8.61 -11.92 -6.06
C VAL A 11 -8.09 -13.19 -6.76
N PRO A 12 -6.91 -13.22 -7.41
CA PRO A 12 -6.39 -14.46 -7.98
C PRO A 12 -6.16 -15.54 -6.92
N LEU A 13 -5.70 -15.17 -5.72
CA LEU A 13 -5.54 -16.09 -4.59
C LEU A 13 -6.89 -16.66 -4.14
N VAL A 14 -7.90 -15.81 -3.99
CA VAL A 14 -9.29 -16.20 -3.65
C VAL A 14 -9.87 -17.14 -4.71
N ASN A 15 -9.67 -16.85 -5.99
CA ASN A 15 -10.14 -17.68 -7.10
C ASN A 15 -9.52 -19.09 -7.04
N ARG A 16 -8.20 -19.20 -6.79
CA ARG A 16 -7.55 -20.51 -6.62
C ARG A 16 -8.12 -21.27 -5.43
N PHE A 17 -8.31 -20.61 -4.29
CA PHE A 17 -8.88 -21.24 -3.11
C PHE A 17 -10.30 -21.76 -3.35
N MET A 18 -11.17 -21.01 -4.04
CA MET A 18 -12.53 -21.46 -4.35
C MET A 18 -12.55 -22.67 -5.30
N ASN A 19 -11.58 -22.78 -6.21
CA ASN A 19 -11.45 -23.95 -7.08
C ASN A 19 -11.05 -25.20 -6.27
N ASP A 20 -10.15 -25.06 -5.30
CA ASP A 20 -9.70 -26.16 -4.44
C ASP A 20 -10.76 -26.53 -3.38
N HIS A 21 -11.65 -25.59 -3.05
CA HIS A 21 -12.68 -25.73 -2.02
C HIS A 21 -14.08 -25.29 -2.52
N PRO A 22 -14.71 -26.04 -3.45
CA PRO A 22 -15.96 -25.63 -4.11
C PRO A 22 -17.18 -25.49 -3.17
N GLY A 23 -17.10 -26.04 -1.96
CA GLY A 23 -18.13 -25.88 -0.93
C GLY A 23 -18.03 -24.57 -0.12
N VAL A 24 -17.02 -23.74 -0.37
CA VAL A 24 -16.81 -22.48 0.35
C VAL A 24 -17.32 -21.30 -0.48
N SER A 25 -18.21 -20.50 0.11
CA SER A 25 -18.63 -19.21 -0.44
C SER A 25 -17.80 -18.09 0.20
N ILE A 26 -17.28 -17.17 -0.62
CA ILE A 26 -16.49 -16.03 -0.17
C ILE A 26 -17.25 -14.75 -0.50
N ASN A 27 -17.41 -13.89 0.50
CA ASN A 27 -17.83 -12.50 0.33
C ASN A 27 -16.58 -11.61 0.46
N LEU A 28 -16.24 -10.86 -0.60
CA LEU A 28 -15.03 -10.04 -0.65
C LEU A 28 -15.39 -8.56 -0.72
N ASP A 29 -14.85 -7.78 0.23
CA ASP A 29 -15.09 -6.34 0.34
C ASP A 29 -13.74 -5.57 0.30
N PHE A 30 -13.71 -4.49 -0.48
CA PHE A 30 -12.51 -3.67 -0.68
C PHE A 30 -12.48 -2.36 0.12
N SER A 31 -13.45 -2.13 0.99
CA SER A 31 -13.60 -0.89 1.75
C SER A 31 -12.29 -0.48 2.45
N SER A 32 -12.01 0.82 2.37
CA SER A 32 -10.80 1.43 2.94
C SER A 32 -11.03 1.96 4.35
N HIS A 33 -12.26 1.94 4.84
CA HIS A 33 -12.51 2.30 6.23
C HIS A 33 -11.64 1.42 7.10
N ARG A 34 -11.16 1.96 8.23
CA ARG A 34 -10.73 1.13 9.35
C ARG A 34 -12.01 0.51 9.89
N VAL A 35 -12.66 -0.32 9.06
CA VAL A 35 -13.84 -1.10 9.41
C VAL A 35 -13.36 -1.86 10.61
N ASP A 36 -14.04 -1.58 11.71
CA ASP A 36 -13.89 -2.32 12.93
C ASP A 36 -14.05 -3.78 12.56
N LEU A 37 -12.94 -4.50 12.48
CA LEU A 37 -12.96 -5.95 12.66
C LEU A 37 -13.64 -6.30 14.00
N ILE A 38 -13.77 -5.31 14.90
CA ILE A 38 -14.50 -5.31 16.17
C ILE A 38 -16.02 -5.48 15.98
N ALA A 39 -16.60 -5.16 14.81
CA ALA A 39 -18.05 -5.27 14.59
C ALA A 39 -18.52 -6.64 14.04
N ASP A 40 -17.65 -7.66 14.03
CA ASP A 40 -17.96 -9.04 13.60
C ASP A 40 -18.37 -9.25 12.12
N GLU A 41 -18.14 -8.28 11.23
CA GLU A 41 -18.56 -8.41 9.82
C GLU A 41 -17.58 -9.21 8.93
N PHE A 42 -16.34 -9.48 9.40
CA PHE A 42 -15.31 -10.13 8.59
C PHE A 42 -14.59 -11.26 9.33
N ASP A 43 -14.48 -12.43 8.68
CA ASP A 43 -13.68 -13.56 9.16
C ASP A 43 -12.15 -13.28 9.07
N VAL A 44 -11.73 -12.57 8.01
CA VAL A 44 -10.33 -12.21 7.71
C VAL A 44 -10.28 -10.82 7.07
N ALA A 45 -9.28 -10.04 7.42
CA ALA A 45 -8.91 -8.82 6.68
C ALA A 45 -7.44 -8.82 6.29
N PHE A 46 -7.14 -8.10 5.21
CA PHE A 46 -5.78 -7.81 4.77
C PHE A 46 -5.50 -6.32 4.94
N ARG A 47 -4.39 -5.97 5.59
CA ARG A 47 -4.02 -4.58 5.89
C ARG A 47 -2.56 -4.31 5.58
N MET A 48 -2.32 -3.09 5.14
CA MET A 48 -0.99 -2.50 5.03
C MET A 48 -0.77 -1.57 6.23
N GLY A 49 0.40 -1.65 6.86
CA GLY A 49 0.79 -0.81 7.98
C GLY A 49 0.95 -1.57 9.28
N GLU A 50 1.56 -0.91 10.26
CA GLU A 50 1.65 -1.45 11.62
C GLU A 50 0.27 -1.52 12.27
N LEU A 51 0.01 -2.61 12.97
CA LEU A 51 -1.24 -2.87 13.68
C LEU A 51 -0.98 -2.70 15.18
N GLN A 52 -1.78 -1.85 15.83
CA GLN A 52 -1.60 -1.51 17.25
C GLN A 52 -2.59 -2.24 18.19
N ASP A 53 -3.45 -3.11 17.67
CA ASP A 53 -4.59 -3.64 18.43
C ASP A 53 -4.36 -5.07 18.96
N ALA A 54 -4.55 -5.25 20.28
CA ALA A 54 -4.30 -6.50 21.01
C ALA A 54 -5.36 -7.61 20.83
N GLY A 55 -6.53 -7.30 20.25
CA GLY A 55 -7.64 -8.24 20.07
C GLY A 55 -7.48 -9.23 18.91
N PHE A 56 -6.50 -9.00 18.03
CA PHE A 56 -6.34 -9.78 16.80
C PHE A 56 -5.05 -10.58 16.78
N ILE A 57 -5.01 -11.57 15.90
CA ILE A 57 -3.77 -12.18 15.43
C ILE A 57 -3.42 -11.49 14.11
N ALA A 58 -2.33 -10.73 14.12
CA ALA A 58 -1.69 -10.22 12.92
C ALA A 58 -0.64 -11.21 12.44
N ARG A 59 -0.78 -11.69 11.19
CA ARG A 59 0.23 -12.48 10.49
C ARG A 59 0.78 -11.64 9.34
N LYS A 60 2.03 -11.20 9.48
CA LYS A 60 2.77 -10.58 8.38
C LYS A 60 2.91 -11.60 7.25
N LEU A 61 2.56 -11.18 6.04
CA LEU A 61 2.72 -11.96 4.82
C LEU A 61 4.04 -11.56 4.14
N PHE A 62 4.17 -10.28 3.78
CA PHE A 62 5.36 -9.73 3.16
C PHE A 62 5.46 -8.21 3.40
N ASP A 63 6.59 -7.61 3.02
CA ASP A 63 6.77 -6.16 3.02
C ASP A 63 6.48 -5.58 1.64
N ILE A 64 5.69 -4.51 1.61
CA ILE A 64 5.42 -3.75 0.40
C ILE A 64 6.46 -2.64 0.28
N GLN A 65 7.23 -2.67 -0.81
CA GLN A 65 8.16 -1.61 -1.13
C GLN A 65 7.40 -0.34 -1.55
N MET A 66 7.81 0.79 -1.00
CA MET A 66 7.23 2.10 -1.25
C MET A 66 8.24 2.98 -1.98
N ALA A 67 7.77 3.85 -2.85
CA ALA A 67 8.61 4.83 -3.51
C ALA A 67 7.95 6.22 -3.58
N THR A 68 8.79 7.24 -3.65
CA THR A 68 8.40 8.61 -4.02
C THR A 68 8.72 8.80 -5.49
N LEU A 69 7.69 9.03 -6.29
CA LEU A 69 7.77 9.02 -7.75
C LEU A 69 7.22 10.32 -8.34
N ALA A 70 7.75 10.72 -9.48
CA ALA A 70 7.20 11.77 -10.33
C ALA A 70 7.41 11.42 -11.80
N SER A 71 6.66 12.06 -12.70
CA SER A 71 7.01 11.98 -14.12
C SER A 71 8.23 12.86 -14.41
N PRO A 72 9.11 12.46 -15.36
CA PRO A 72 10.25 13.29 -15.77
C PRO A 72 9.83 14.71 -16.16
N LYS A 73 8.73 14.84 -16.92
CA LYS A 73 8.14 16.13 -17.29
C LYS A 73 7.82 17.03 -16.10
N TYR A 74 7.36 16.47 -14.97
CA TYR A 74 7.10 17.27 -13.79
C TYR A 74 8.42 17.82 -13.22
N LEU A 75 9.43 16.97 -13.06
CA LEU A 75 10.72 17.35 -12.50
C LEU A 75 11.45 18.39 -13.37
N GLU A 76 11.39 18.27 -14.70
CA GLU A 76 11.99 19.24 -15.63
C GLU A 76 11.44 20.66 -15.50
N ASN A 77 10.18 20.80 -15.07
CA ASN A 77 9.47 22.09 -15.00
C ASN A 77 9.40 22.68 -13.58
N HIS A 78 10.05 22.05 -12.59
CA HIS A 78 10.02 22.46 -11.20
C HIS A 78 11.46 22.56 -10.64
N PRO A 79 11.66 23.20 -9.48
CA PRO A 79 12.97 23.25 -8.84
C PRO A 79 13.58 21.86 -8.67
N GLU A 80 14.91 21.79 -8.70
CA GLU A 80 15.62 20.55 -8.43
C GLU A 80 15.35 20.08 -6.99
N ILE A 81 15.09 18.78 -6.86
CA ILE A 81 14.73 18.14 -5.59
C ILE A 81 15.71 17.01 -5.31
N THR A 82 16.49 17.16 -4.25
CA THR A 82 17.51 16.19 -3.80
C THR A 82 17.30 15.78 -2.35
N HIS A 83 16.55 16.58 -1.57
CA HIS A 83 16.29 16.33 -0.16
C HIS A 83 14.80 16.43 0.18
N PRO A 84 14.23 15.52 1.00
CA PRO A 84 12.80 15.50 1.35
C PRO A 84 12.21 16.83 1.88
N ARG A 85 13.02 17.65 2.56
CA ARG A 85 12.65 19.02 2.98
C ARG A 85 12.08 19.89 1.85
N GLN A 86 12.53 19.68 0.61
CA GLN A 86 12.12 20.48 -0.55
C GLN A 86 10.71 20.11 -1.04
N LEU A 87 10.11 19.02 -0.53
CA LEU A 87 8.73 18.65 -0.86
C LEU A 87 7.71 19.76 -0.53
N SER A 88 8.04 20.70 0.37
CA SER A 88 7.20 21.88 0.64
C SER A 88 7.09 22.84 -0.56
N GLU A 89 8.03 22.78 -1.50
CA GLU A 89 8.09 23.60 -2.71
C GLU A 89 7.46 22.90 -3.93
N HIS A 90 7.03 21.65 -3.76
CA HIS A 90 6.45 20.83 -4.83
C HIS A 90 4.98 20.48 -4.55
N ARG A 91 4.23 20.29 -5.63
CA ARG A 91 2.90 19.67 -5.57
C ARG A 91 3.06 18.19 -5.22
N CYS A 92 2.38 17.75 -4.18
CA CYS A 92 2.27 16.33 -3.84
C CYS A 92 0.86 15.81 -4.11
N LEU A 93 0.74 14.54 -4.50
CA LEU A 93 -0.53 13.84 -4.67
C LEU A 93 -0.75 12.99 -3.42
N ILE A 94 -1.76 13.37 -2.62
CA ILE A 94 -1.88 12.94 -1.23
C ILE A 94 -2.81 11.74 -1.11
N GLY A 95 -2.30 10.67 -0.50
CA GLY A 95 -3.09 9.47 -0.15
C GLY A 95 -3.88 9.62 1.14
N SER A 96 -3.98 8.52 1.89
CA SER A 96 -4.60 8.51 3.21
C SER A 96 -3.80 9.27 4.29
N VAL A 97 -2.52 9.52 4.05
CA VAL A 97 -1.61 10.20 4.98
C VAL A 97 -0.79 11.26 4.24
N ASN A 98 -0.68 12.45 4.84
CA ASN A 98 0.09 13.59 4.30
C ASN A 98 1.41 13.83 5.06
N ARG A 99 1.67 13.10 6.14
CA ARG A 99 2.94 13.09 6.86
C ARG A 99 3.83 12.00 6.26
N TRP A 100 4.91 12.40 5.61
CA TRP A 100 5.83 11.51 4.93
C TRP A 100 7.14 11.43 5.68
N SER A 101 7.63 10.22 5.91
CA SER A 101 8.88 9.93 6.60
C SER A 101 9.85 9.27 5.62
N PHE A 102 11.11 9.66 5.73
CA PHE A 102 12.22 9.25 4.87
C PHE A 102 13.41 8.86 5.74
N ILE A 103 14.26 7.99 5.20
CA ILE A 103 15.53 7.59 5.80
C ILE A 103 16.63 7.86 4.77
N GLU A 104 17.69 8.56 5.18
CA GLU A 104 18.88 8.76 4.35
C GLU A 104 19.70 7.47 4.30
N ASP A 105 20.07 7.03 3.09
CA ASP A 105 20.74 5.75 2.86
C ASP A 105 22.12 5.67 3.52
N ALA A 106 22.87 6.78 3.50
CA ALA A 106 24.25 6.83 3.98
C ALA A 106 24.37 6.90 5.51
N THR A 107 23.48 7.66 6.17
CA THR A 107 23.61 7.96 7.61
C THR A 107 22.55 7.28 8.47
N GLY A 108 21.43 6.85 7.87
CA GLY A 108 20.24 6.41 8.60
C GLY A 108 19.45 7.56 9.25
N GLU A 109 19.76 8.81 8.91
CA GLU A 109 19.00 9.98 9.38
C GLU A 109 17.53 9.83 9.00
N ARG A 110 16.65 10.12 9.97
CA ARG A 110 15.20 10.13 9.74
C ARG A 110 14.71 11.55 9.55
N PHE A 111 14.07 11.81 8.43
CA PHE A 111 13.43 13.08 8.15
C PHE A 111 11.92 12.89 7.96
N GLU A 112 11.13 13.76 8.58
CA GLU A 112 9.68 13.75 8.41
C GLU A 112 9.19 15.12 7.97
N THR A 113 8.26 15.15 7.03
CA THR A 113 7.64 16.38 6.54
C THR A 113 6.15 16.19 6.28
N VAL A 114 5.39 17.29 6.38
CA VAL A 114 4.00 17.34 5.95
C VAL A 114 3.98 17.88 4.53
N VAL A 115 3.47 17.07 3.61
CA VAL A 115 3.34 17.47 2.21
C VAL A 115 2.00 18.15 1.93
N ASN A 116 1.99 19.03 0.94
CA ASN A 116 0.81 19.76 0.50
C ASN A 116 0.51 19.49 -0.98
N GLY A 117 -0.76 19.58 -1.35
CA GLY A 117 -1.21 19.08 -2.65
C GLY A 117 -2.66 19.39 -2.96
N ASN A 118 -2.96 19.58 -4.25
CA ASN A 118 -4.31 19.89 -4.72
C ASN A 118 -5.15 18.64 -4.99
N LEU A 119 -4.52 17.46 -5.06
CA LEU A 119 -5.20 16.18 -5.21
C LEU A 119 -5.02 15.35 -3.94
N GLN A 120 -6.14 15.01 -3.31
CA GLN A 120 -6.19 14.02 -2.25
C GLN A 120 -7.11 12.87 -2.66
N CYS A 121 -6.57 11.65 -2.70
CA CYS A 121 -7.33 10.47 -3.10
C CYS A 121 -6.82 9.23 -2.38
N LYS A 122 -7.73 8.41 -1.86
CA LYS A 122 -7.37 7.13 -1.20
C LYS A 122 -7.11 5.99 -2.19
N ASN A 123 -7.24 6.23 -3.50
CA ASN A 123 -7.02 5.25 -4.55
C ASN A 123 -5.63 5.45 -5.19
N GLY A 124 -4.75 4.47 -5.02
CA GLY A 124 -3.38 4.52 -5.54
C GLY A 124 -3.30 4.64 -7.06
N ARG A 125 -4.17 3.95 -7.82
CA ARG A 125 -4.20 4.04 -9.30
C ARG A 125 -4.56 5.46 -9.76
N ALA A 126 -5.48 6.13 -9.08
CA ALA A 126 -5.84 7.51 -9.37
C ALA A 126 -4.67 8.48 -9.11
N LEU A 127 -3.94 8.30 -8.01
CA LEU A 127 -2.76 9.12 -7.70
C LEU A 127 -1.62 8.89 -8.72
N ILE A 128 -1.38 7.64 -9.11
CA ILE A 128 -0.38 7.28 -10.13
C ILE A 128 -0.72 7.91 -11.47
N ASN A 129 -2.00 7.84 -11.88
CA ASN A 129 -2.46 8.52 -13.09
C ASN A 129 -2.21 10.03 -13.02
N GLY A 130 -2.45 10.66 -11.86
CA GLY A 130 -2.10 12.07 -11.64
C GLY A 130 -0.61 12.36 -11.83
N ALA A 131 0.27 11.52 -11.29
CA ALA A 131 1.72 11.69 -11.40
C ALA A 131 2.22 11.52 -12.84
N LEU A 132 1.68 10.53 -13.56
CA LEU A 132 1.95 10.29 -14.98
C LEU A 132 1.62 11.51 -15.87
N HIS A 133 0.60 12.28 -15.50
CA HIS A 133 0.21 13.51 -16.20
C HIS A 133 0.95 14.76 -15.68
N GLY A 134 1.92 14.60 -14.79
CA GLY A 134 2.74 15.70 -14.28
C GLY A 134 2.03 16.61 -13.29
N ASN A 135 1.06 16.08 -12.53
CA ASN A 135 0.34 16.88 -11.53
C ASN A 135 1.07 17.00 -10.18
N GLY A 136 2.13 16.23 -9.96
CA GLY A 136 2.89 16.28 -8.72
C GLY A 136 3.69 15.01 -8.44
N ILE A 137 4.33 15.03 -7.27
CA ILE A 137 5.05 13.92 -6.66
C ILE A 137 4.06 13.02 -5.92
N VAL A 138 4.19 11.70 -6.07
CA VAL A 138 3.33 10.71 -5.42
C VAL A 138 4.15 9.75 -4.56
N ARG A 139 3.56 9.31 -3.45
CA ARG A 139 4.09 8.22 -2.62
C ARG A 139 3.18 7.00 -2.67
N VAL A 140 3.64 5.92 -3.30
CA VAL A 140 2.83 4.71 -3.55
C VAL A 140 3.69 3.44 -3.47
N PRO A 141 3.05 2.26 -3.30
CA PRO A 141 3.73 0.98 -3.51
C PRO A 141 4.32 0.85 -4.91
N THR A 142 5.56 0.35 -5.03
CA THR A 142 6.24 0.19 -6.34
C THR A 142 5.54 -0.82 -7.24
N LEU A 143 4.91 -1.85 -6.67
CA LEU A 143 4.16 -2.88 -7.40
C LEU A 143 2.97 -2.33 -8.22
N TYR A 144 2.51 -1.10 -7.97
CA TYR A 144 1.48 -0.46 -8.79
C TYR A 144 2.07 0.25 -10.02
N CYS A 145 3.39 0.38 -10.06
CA CYS A 145 4.12 1.27 -10.96
C CYS A 145 5.16 0.53 -11.81
N GLU A 146 5.24 -0.80 -11.77
CA GLU A 146 6.29 -1.58 -12.45
C GLU A 146 6.44 -1.18 -13.91
N GLU A 147 5.35 -1.22 -14.69
CA GLU A 147 5.35 -0.81 -16.10
C GLU A 147 5.76 0.67 -16.28
N ALA A 148 5.27 1.55 -15.42
CA ALA A 148 5.56 2.97 -15.50
C ALA A 148 7.04 3.29 -15.18
N LEU A 149 7.66 2.51 -14.29
CA LEU A 149 9.08 2.62 -13.93
C LEU A 149 9.96 2.03 -15.05
N GLU A 150 9.61 0.84 -15.56
CA GLU A 150 10.32 0.20 -16.68
C GLU A 150 10.35 1.09 -17.92
N GLN A 151 9.21 1.72 -18.24
CA GLN A 151 9.09 2.65 -19.37
C GLN A 151 9.58 4.07 -19.05
N ARG A 152 10.11 4.32 -17.85
CA ARG A 152 10.56 5.64 -17.36
C ARG A 152 9.50 6.74 -17.48
N LYS A 153 8.22 6.37 -17.45
CA LYS A 153 7.09 7.32 -17.36
C LYS A 153 6.98 7.90 -15.96
N LEU A 154 7.42 7.15 -14.95
CA LEU A 154 7.71 7.62 -13.61
C LEU A 154 9.17 7.30 -13.27
N VAL A 155 9.76 8.15 -12.44
CA VAL A 155 11.12 8.00 -11.91
C VAL A 155 11.11 8.27 -10.41
N THR A 156 12.08 7.70 -9.70
CA THR A 156 12.34 8.03 -8.29
C THR A 156 12.72 9.50 -8.15
N VAL A 157 12.22 10.14 -7.10
CA VAL A 157 12.48 11.57 -6.85
C VAL A 157 13.79 11.80 -6.10
N PHE A 158 14.16 10.88 -5.22
CA PHE A 158 15.37 10.96 -4.42
C PHE A 158 16.25 9.75 -4.72
N ASP A 159 17.55 9.99 -4.87
CA ASP A 159 18.55 8.93 -5.02
C ASP A 159 19.08 8.46 -3.67
N ASP A 160 19.20 9.37 -2.69
CA ASP A 160 19.83 9.10 -1.39
C ASP A 160 18.83 8.93 -0.23
N TRP A 161 17.53 9.05 -0.51
CA TRP A 161 16.47 8.98 0.50
C TRP A 161 15.42 7.96 0.11
N HIS A 162 15.22 6.96 0.95
CA HIS A 162 14.16 5.97 0.77
C HIS A 162 13.04 6.16 1.79
N ILE A 163 11.92 5.53 1.49
CA ILE A 163 10.81 5.37 2.43
C ILE A 163 10.84 3.92 2.92
N PRO A 164 10.66 3.66 4.22
CA PRO A 164 10.54 2.31 4.73
C PRO A 164 9.44 1.52 4.00
N SER A 165 9.70 0.25 3.77
CA SER A 165 8.67 -0.68 3.35
C SER A 165 7.57 -0.78 4.41
N VAL A 166 6.38 -1.17 3.98
CA VAL A 166 5.21 -1.25 4.85
C VAL A 166 4.75 -2.69 4.94
N PRO A 167 4.56 -3.26 6.15
CA PRO A 167 4.13 -4.64 6.27
C PRO A 167 2.73 -4.82 5.72
N PHE A 168 2.54 -5.85 4.92
CA PHE A 168 1.24 -6.36 4.52
C PHE A 168 0.91 -7.59 5.35
N SER A 169 -0.20 -7.54 6.07
CA SER A 169 -0.57 -8.56 7.04
C SER A 169 -2.00 -9.04 6.81
N MET A 170 -2.20 -10.34 7.02
CA MET A 170 -3.50 -10.93 7.25
C MET A 170 -3.85 -10.82 8.73
N ILE A 171 -5.06 -10.38 9.05
CA ILE A 171 -5.56 -10.21 10.40
C ILE A 171 -6.88 -10.95 10.58
N TYR A 172 -7.03 -11.57 11.74
CA TYR A 172 -8.23 -12.31 12.13
C TYR A 172 -8.31 -12.40 13.66
N HIS A 173 -9.50 -12.69 14.20
CA HIS A 173 -9.74 -12.75 15.66
C HIS A 173 -8.90 -13.83 16.35
N ARG A 174 -8.43 -13.54 17.57
CA ARG A 174 -7.62 -14.47 18.36
C ARG A 174 -8.43 -15.66 18.88
N ASP A 175 -9.68 -15.44 19.28
CA ASP A 175 -10.48 -16.41 20.03
C ASP A 175 -11.89 -16.67 19.46
N LYS A 176 -12.27 -17.95 19.63
CA LYS A 176 -13.56 -18.65 19.47
C LYS A 176 -14.15 -18.80 18.06
N TYR A 177 -14.16 -20.06 17.60
CA TYR A 177 -14.77 -20.59 16.37
C TYR A 177 -13.97 -20.38 15.08
N ARG A 178 -12.70 -20.83 15.04
CA ARG A 178 -12.07 -21.11 13.75
C ARG A 178 -12.75 -22.30 13.09
N THR A 179 -13.74 -21.99 12.28
CA THR A 179 -14.36 -22.96 11.37
C THR A 179 -13.29 -23.60 10.50
N ALA A 180 -13.52 -24.85 10.07
CA ALA A 180 -12.60 -25.54 9.17
C ALA A 180 -12.30 -24.73 7.90
N ARG A 181 -13.31 -24.01 7.37
CA ARG A 181 -13.16 -23.11 6.22
C ARG A 181 -12.17 -21.96 6.47
N LEU A 182 -12.22 -21.35 7.65
CA LEU A 182 -11.35 -20.22 8.01
C LEU A 182 -9.90 -20.68 8.19
N SER A 183 -9.70 -21.81 8.90
CA SER A 183 -8.37 -22.39 9.06
C SER A 183 -7.78 -22.80 7.70
N ALA A 184 -8.57 -23.45 6.84
CA ALA A 184 -8.13 -23.81 5.50
C ALA A 184 -7.73 -22.58 4.67
N PHE A 185 -8.51 -21.49 4.72
CA PHE A 185 -8.19 -20.26 4.01
C PHE A 185 -6.91 -19.60 4.55
N ILE A 186 -6.76 -19.51 5.87
CA ILE A 186 -5.55 -18.96 6.51
C ILE A 186 -4.30 -19.74 6.09
N ASP A 187 -4.35 -21.07 6.13
CA ASP A 187 -3.21 -21.90 5.76
C ASP A 187 -2.95 -21.85 4.25
N PHE A 188 -4.00 -21.79 3.43
CA PHE A 188 -3.86 -21.59 1.98
C PHE A 188 -3.14 -20.30 1.66
N VAL A 189 -3.55 -19.18 2.28
CA VAL A 189 -2.92 -17.86 2.09
C VAL A 189 -1.44 -17.91 2.47
N LYS A 190 -1.11 -18.49 3.63
CA LYS A 190 0.29 -18.60 4.10
C LYS A 190 1.21 -19.41 3.20
N ASN A 191 0.66 -20.36 2.44
CA ASN A 191 1.45 -21.25 1.59
C ASN A 191 1.54 -20.73 0.14
N ASN A 192 0.82 -19.67 -0.20
CA ASN A 192 0.66 -19.17 -1.57
C ASN A 192 0.95 -17.66 -1.72
N LEU A 193 1.35 -16.98 -0.65
CA LEU A 193 1.89 -15.62 -0.59
C LEU A 193 3.15 -15.62 0.28
#